data_AF-A0A3B0S746-F1
#
_entry.id   AF-A0A3B0S746-F1
#
_cell.length_a   1.000
_cell.length_b   1.000
_cell.length_c   1.000
_cell.angle_alpha   90.00
_cell.angle_beta   90.00
_cell.angle_gamma   90.00
#
_symmetry.space_group_name_H-M   'P 1'
#
loop_
_entity.id
_entity.type
_entity.pdbx_description
1 polymer ?
#
loop_
_entity_poly.entity_id
_entity_poly.type
_entity_poly.pdbx_seq_one_letter_code
_entity_poly.pdbx_strand_id
1 'polypeptide(L)' 'MRVRESFPDDDVAFLDECVRNQGLGSRSAAVQKAVRMVRSAELVDPYAEAFDAWEQSDEADLWGALAGDEMSPHRG' A
#
# COMPACT_ATOMS: atom_id res chain seq x y z
N MET A 1 16.45 12.78 12.06
CA MET A 1 16.83 11.98 13.24
C MET A 1 17.66 10.79 12.76
N ARG A 2 18.74 10.41 13.47
CA ARG A 2 19.54 9.21 13.15
C ARG A 2 19.50 8.25 14.34
N VAL A 3 19.20 6.98 14.07
CA VAL A 3 19.21 5.90 15.06
C VAL A 3 20.35 4.95 14.73
N ARG A 4 21.01 4.40 15.75
CA ARG A 4 22.02 3.34 15.59
C ARG A 4 21.50 2.10 16.29
N GLU A 5 21.42 1.02 15.53
CA GLU A 5 20.93 -0.29 15.97
C GLU A 5 21.93 -1.33 15.47
N SER A 6 22.13 -2.38 16.25
CA SER A 6 22.87 -3.57 15.81
C SER A 6 21.91 -4.57 15.19
N PHE A 7 22.28 -5.13 14.05
CA PHE A 7 21.51 -6.17 13.35
C PHE A 7 22.34 -7.45 13.24
N PRO A 8 21.71 -8.63 13.30
CA PRO A 8 22.32 -9.90 12.87
C PRO A 8 22.85 -9.82 11.44
N ASP A 9 23.90 -10.59 11.13
CA ASP A 9 24.52 -10.58 9.80
C ASP A 9 23.55 -10.97 8.67
N ASP A 10 22.66 -11.92 8.93
CA ASP A 10 21.63 -12.36 7.96
C ASP A 10 20.64 -11.24 7.64
N ASP A 11 20.22 -10.46 8.65
CA ASP A 11 19.33 -9.31 8.46
C ASP A 11 20.03 -8.21 7.64
N VAL A 12 21.33 -8.01 7.86
CA VAL A 12 22.14 -7.07 7.07
C VAL A 12 22.24 -7.54 5.62
N ALA A 13 22.46 -8.83 5.38
CA ALA A 13 22.52 -9.42 4.04
C ALA A 13 21.18 -9.26 3.29
N PHE A 14 20.06 -9.47 3.99
CA PHE A 14 18.73 -9.24 3.44
C PHE A 14 18.50 -7.76 3.07
N LEU A 15 18.91 -6.82 3.92
CA LEU A 15 18.81 -5.39 3.62
C LEU A 15 19.66 -5.00 2.40
N ASP A 16 20.84 -5.60 2.22
CA ASP A 16 21.67 -5.40 1.04
C ASP A 16 21.00 -5.91 -0.23
N GLU A 17 20.36 -7.08 -0.17
CA GLU A 17 19.59 -7.59 -1.28
C GLU A 17 18.42 -6.67 -1.63
N CYS A 18 17.67 -6.20 -0.63
CA CYS A 18 16.60 -5.23 -0.84
C CYS A 18 17.10 -3.95 -1.52
N VAL A 19 18.27 -3.46 -1.11
CA VAL A 19 18.93 -2.30 -1.73
C VAL A 19 19.22 -2.55 -3.20
N ARG A 20 19.81 -3.71 -3.55
CA ARG A 20 20.14 -4.05 -4.94
C ARG A 20 18.89 -4.27 -5.78
N ASN A 21 17.97 -5.11 -5.34
CA ASN A 21 16.81 -5.55 -6.12
C ASN A 21 15.82 -4.41 -6.39
N GLN A 22 15.77 -3.41 -5.49
CA GLN A 22 14.81 -2.31 -5.56
C GLN A 22 15.48 -0.96 -5.88
N GLY A 23 16.79 -0.96 -6.18
CA GLY A 23 17.54 0.25 -6.55
C GLY A 23 17.55 1.33 -5.47
N LEU A 24 17.62 0.94 -4.18
CA LEU A 24 17.57 1.90 -3.07
C LEU A 24 18.94 2.54 -2.82
N GLY A 25 18.96 3.78 -2.35
CA GLY A 25 20.22 4.51 -2.14
C GLY A 25 21.05 4.08 -0.92
N SER A 26 20.50 3.27 0.00
CA SER A 26 21.21 2.76 1.19
C SER A 26 20.39 1.73 1.97
N ARG A 27 21.04 1.01 2.90
CA ARG A 27 20.35 0.16 3.90
C ARG A 27 19.34 0.95 4.73
N SER A 28 19.65 2.21 5.10
CA SER A 28 18.69 3.06 5.81
C SER A 28 17.46 3.39 4.96
N ALA A 29 17.59 3.50 3.63
CA ALA A 29 16.44 3.64 2.75
C ALA A 29 15.58 2.36 2.73
N ALA A 30 16.21 1.17 2.76
CA ALA A 30 15.50 -0.10 2.91
C ALA A 30 14.73 -0.20 4.24
N VAL A 31 15.36 0.15 5.36
CA VAL A 31 14.68 0.19 6.67
C VAL A 31 13.53 1.20 6.69
N GLN A 32 13.72 2.41 6.15
CA GLN A 32 12.63 3.39 6.05
C GLN A 32 11.48 2.90 5.16
N LYS A 33 11.76 2.13 4.11
CA LYS A 33 10.73 1.48 3.30
C LYS A 33 10.00 0.41 4.12
N ALA A 34 10.72 -0.43 4.86
CA ALA A 34 10.12 -1.43 5.75
C ALA A 34 9.17 -0.80 6.78
N VAL A 35 9.60 0.28 7.44
CA VAL A 35 8.75 1.03 8.39
C VAL A 35 7.47 1.56 7.72
N ARG A 36 7.56 2.06 6.48
CA ARG A 36 6.38 2.48 5.72
C ARG A 36 5.45 1.31 5.41
N MET A 37 6.01 0.16 5.02
CA MET A 37 5.22 -1.04 4.76
C MET A 37 4.49 -1.54 6.00
N VAL A 38 5.13 -1.52 7.17
CA VAL A 38 4.48 -1.87 8.45
C VAL A 38 3.30 -0.93 8.74
N ARG A 39 3.49 0.39 8.59
CA ARG A 39 2.39 1.36 8.77
C ARG A 39 1.25 1.16 7.76
N SER A 40 1.56 0.78 6.53
CA SER A 40 0.54 0.47 5.53
C SER A 40 -0.20 -0.83 5.85
N ALA A 41 0.47 -1.82 6.45
CA ALA A 41 -0.18 -3.06 6.86
C ALA A 41 -1.21 -2.83 7.97
N GLU A 42 -1.00 -1.86 8.85
CA GLU A 42 -1.97 -1.45 9.88
C GLU A 42 -3.27 -0.87 9.28
N LEU A 43 -3.26 -0.48 7.99
CA LEU A 43 -4.42 0.08 7.31
C LEU A 43 -5.30 -1.00 6.63
N VAL A 44 -4.85 -2.25 6.56
CA VAL A 44 -5.58 -3.31 5.84
C VAL A 44 -6.97 -3.53 6.42
N ASP A 45 -7.08 -3.77 7.72
CA ASP A 45 -8.36 -4.07 8.36
C ASP A 45 -9.33 -2.87 8.32
N PRO A 46 -8.91 -1.62 8.64
CA PRO A 46 -9.78 -0.45 8.51
C PRO A 46 -10.29 -0.21 7.08
N TYR A 47 -9.45 -0.46 6.06
CA TYR A 47 -9.90 -0.35 4.68
C TYR A 47 -10.88 -1.47 4.31
N ALA A 48 -10.64 -2.70 4.76
CA ALA A 48 -11.57 -3.82 4.54
C ALA A 48 -12.94 -3.51 5.16
N GLU A 49 -12.97 -3.05 6.41
CA GLU A 49 -14.21 -2.63 7.08
C GLU A 49 -14.89 -1.47 6.35
N ALA A 50 -14.13 -0.47 5.89
CA ALA A 50 -14.68 0.65 5.14
C ALA A 50 -15.27 0.21 3.79
N PHE A 51 -14.65 -0.75 3.10
CA PHE A 51 -15.20 -1.32 1.87
C PHE A 51 -16.48 -2.11 2.14
N ASP A 52 -16.48 -2.98 3.15
CA ASP A 52 -17.68 -3.74 3.54
C ASP A 52 -18.84 -2.81 3.92
N ALA A 53 -18.54 -1.73 4.66
CA ALA A 53 -19.54 -0.74 5.06
C ALA A 53 -20.08 0.06 3.86
N TRP A 54 -19.22 0.40 2.90
CA TRP A 54 -19.63 1.08 1.68
C TRP A 54 -20.48 0.18 0.78
N GLU A 55 -20.11 -1.09 0.59
CA GLU A 55 -20.90 -2.04 -0.22
C GLU A 55 -22.31 -2.27 0.35
N GLN A 56 -22.47 -2.13 1.67
CA GLN A 56 -23.76 -2.26 2.36
C GLN A 56 -24.59 -0.96 2.34
N SER A 57 -24.06 0.13 1.79
CA SER A 57 -24.71 1.44 1.81
C SER A 57 -25.52 1.69 0.53
N ASP A 58 -26.55 2.53 0.62
CA ASP A 58 -27.41 2.89 -0.53
C ASP A 58 -26.61 3.64 -1.62
N GLU A 59 -25.46 4.21 -1.26
CA GLU A 59 -24.56 4.88 -2.19
C GLU A 59 -23.85 3.93 -3.15
N ALA A 60 -23.67 2.65 -2.80
CA ALA A 60 -23.01 1.68 -3.69
C ALA A 60 -23.76 1.52 -5.02
N ASP A 61 -25.09 1.38 -4.96
CA ASP A 61 -25.94 1.29 -6.15
C ASP A 61 -25.96 2.59 -6.95
N LEU A 62 -26.00 3.74 -6.25
CA LEU A 62 -25.99 5.07 -6.88
C LEU A 62 -24.70 5.32 -7.66
N TRP A 63 -23.54 5.02 -7.08
CA TRP A 63 -22.25 5.14 -7.76
C TRP A 63 -22.07 4.08 -8.85
N GLY A 64 -22.60 2.87 -8.65
CA GLY A 64 -22.60 1.81 -9.67
C GLY A 64 -23.35 2.22 -10.93
N ALA A 65 -24.49 2.90 -10.81
CA ALA A 65 -25.26 3.41 -11.94
C ALA A 65 -24.49 4.47 -12.75
N LEU A 66 -23.72 5.34 -12.08
CA LEU A 66 -22.91 6.38 -12.73
C LEU A 66 -21.63 5.82 -13.37
N ALA A 67 -21.05 4.76 -12.81
CA ALA A 67 -19.83 4.14 -13.36
C ALA A 67 -20.04 3.55 -14.77
N GLY A 68 -21.28 3.20 -15.14
CA GLY A 68 -21.63 2.69 -16.47
C GLY A 68 -21.92 3.76 -17.53
N ASP A 69 -22.05 5.03 -17.14
CA ASP A 69 -22.52 6.11 -18.01
C ASP A 69 -21.53 6.43 -19.16
N GLU A 70 -20.22 6.21 -18.95
CA GLU A 70 -19.18 6.46 -19.97
C GLU A 70 -19.02 5.32 -21.01
N MET A 71 -19.61 4.14 -20.77
CA MET A 71 -19.50 2.98 -21.69
C MET A 71 -20.64 2.85 -22.69
N SER A 72 -21.66 3.71 -22.62
CA SER A 72 -22.73 3.74 -23.61
C SER A 72 -22.28 4.56 -24.81
N PRO A 73 -22.11 3.97 -26.03
CA PRO A 73 -21.77 4.76 -27.20
C PRO A 73 -22.89 5.78 -27.44
N HIS A 74 -22.52 7.06 -27.43
CA HIS A 74 -23.42 8.16 -27.77
C HIS A 74 -24.04 7.87 -29.15
N ARG A 75 -25.28 7.38 -29.16
CA ARG A 75 -26.02 7.13 -30.39
C ARG A 75 -26.60 8.47 -30.83
N GLY A 76 -25.84 9.17 -31.68
CA GLY A 76 -26.32 10.29 -32.48
C GLY A 76 -27.31 9.86 -33.55
#